data_AF-A0A7Y3BPT8-F1
#
_entry.id   AF-A0A7Y3BPT8-F1
#
_cell.length_a   1.000
_cell.length_b   1.000
_cell.length_c   1.000
_cell.angle_alpha   90.00
_cell.angle_beta   90.00
_cell.angle_gamma   90.00
#
_symmetry.space_group_name_H-M   'P 1'
#
loop_
_entity.id
_entity.type
_entity.pdbx_description
1 polymer ?
#
loop_
_entity_poly.entity_id
_entity_poly.type
_entity_poly.pdbx_seq_one_letter_code
_entity_poly.pdbx_strand_id
1 'polypeptide(L)'
;MFLVLALAVALFIFVMGAWGLFAPGSIFAFISGWSSKSGFWLAVLLRLCFGLALWFAAPDTRLPIVLRVLGAVAVLSAASLPLVGYDRFERVLRWWTGRSPFVMRLWSLLATAIGGVVLWSLT
;
A
#
# COMPACT_ATOMS: atom_id res chain seq x y z
N MET A 1 17.86 -1.90 11.38
CA MET A 1 17.07 -0.71 10.98
C MET A 1 15.97 -1.05 9.98
N PHE A 2 16.29 -1.65 8.83
CA PHE A 2 15.30 -1.97 7.78
C PHE A 2 14.20 -2.96 8.23
N LEU A 3 14.50 -3.93 9.09
CA LEU A 3 13.49 -4.83 9.68
C LEU A 3 12.40 -4.08 10.45
N VAL A 4 12.76 -3.08 11.27
CA VAL A 4 11.79 -2.28 12.04
C VAL A 4 10.90 -1.47 11.10
N LEU A 5 11.48 -0.89 10.05
CA LEU A 5 10.71 -0.18 9.03
C LEU A 5 9.78 -1.12 8.27
N ALA A 6 10.27 -2.29 7.85
CA ALA A 6 9.45 -3.29 7.17
C ALA A 6 8.31 -3.80 8.06
N LEU A 7 8.54 -3.96 9.37
CA LEU A 7 7.51 -4.36 10.33
C LEU A 7 6.47 -3.25 10.50
N ALA A 8 6.88 -1.98 10.59
CA ALA A 8 5.96 -0.85 10.61
C ALA A 8 5.13 -0.76 9.32
N VAL A 9 5.75 -0.99 8.15
CA VAL A 9 5.07 -1.02 6.85
C VAL A 9 4.07 -2.17 6.78
N ALA A 10 4.47 -3.37 7.18
CA ALA A 10 3.61 -4.56 7.17
C ALA A 10 2.42 -4.39 8.11
N LEU A 11 2.66 -3.84 9.31
CA LEU A 11 1.60 -3.50 10.27
C LEU A 11 0.65 -2.46 9.71
N PHE A 12 1.17 -1.40 9.08
CA PHE A 12 0.35 -0.38 8.43
C PHE A 12 -0.53 -0.98 7.33
N ILE A 13 0.04 -1.81 6.44
CA ILE A 13 -0.71 -2.49 5.38
C ILE A 13 -1.81 -3.39 5.97
N PHE A 14 -1.48 -4.17 7.00
CA PHE A 14 -2.42 -5.05 7.68
C PHE A 14 -3.59 -4.27 8.31
N VAL A 15 -3.30 -3.21 9.06
CA VAL A 15 -4.31 -2.39 9.74
C VAL A 15 -5.19 -1.65 8.74
N MET A 16 -4.61 -1.09 7.69
CA MET A 16 -5.38 -0.41 6.63
C MET A 16 -6.29 -1.38 5.87
N GLY A 17 -5.80 -2.60 5.58
CA GLY A 17 -6.61 -3.67 5.01
C GLY A 17 -7.74 -4.09 5.94
N ALA A 18 -7.44 -4.32 7.22
CA ALA A 18 -8.46 -4.71 8.19
C ALA A 18 -9.53 -3.62 8.34
N TRP A 19 -9.13 -2.35 8.39
CA TRP A 19 -10.05 -1.21 8.43
C TRP A 19 -10.97 -1.19 7.21
N GLY A 20 -10.44 -1.31 6.00
CA GLY A 20 -11.27 -1.33 4.79
C GLY A 20 -12.19 -2.56 4.66
N LEU A 21 -11.80 -3.68 5.27
CA LEU A 21 -12.60 -4.90 5.29
C LEU A 21 -13.83 -4.75 6.20
N PHE A 22 -13.65 -4.23 7.41
CA PHE A 22 -14.72 -4.10 8.41
C PHE A 22 -15.53 -2.81 8.26
N ALA A 23 -14.93 -1.72 7.80
CA ALA A 23 -15.57 -0.43 7.64
C ALA A 23 -15.25 0.22 6.27
N PRO A 24 -15.76 -0.33 5.16
CA PRO A 24 -15.45 0.15 3.82
C PRO A 24 -15.85 1.62 3.57
N GLY A 25 -16.92 2.10 4.20
CA GLY A 25 -17.36 3.50 4.05
C GLY A 25 -16.39 4.53 4.64
N SER A 26 -15.80 4.24 5.80
CA SER A 26 -14.88 5.18 6.46
C SER A 26 -13.49 5.19 5.83
N ILE A 27 -13.00 4.04 5.37
CA ILE A 27 -11.75 3.99 4.60
C ILE A 27 -11.88 4.77 3.28
N PHE A 28 -13.05 4.75 2.63
CA PHE A 28 -13.28 5.54 1.40
C PHE A 28 -13.19 7.03 1.66
N ALA A 29 -13.84 7.52 2.72
CA ALA A 29 -13.77 8.91 3.11
C ALA A 29 -12.31 9.33 3.40
N PHE A 30 -11.57 8.49 4.13
CA PHE A 30 -10.15 8.72 4.39
C PHE A 30 -9.32 8.81 3.10
N ILE A 31 -9.45 7.84 2.19
CA ILE A 31 -8.72 7.79 0.92
C ILE A 31 -9.09 8.97 0.01
N SER A 32 -10.35 9.38 -0.04
CA SER A 32 -10.78 10.51 -0.86
C SER A 32 -10.13 11.84 -0.45
N GLY A 33 -9.71 11.97 0.83
CA GLY A 33 -8.93 13.11 1.32
C GLY A 33 -7.55 13.24 0.68
N TRP A 34 -7.04 12.20 0.02
CA TRP A 34 -5.75 12.17 -0.66
C TRP A 34 -5.82 12.63 -2.13
N SER A 35 -7.00 13.07 -2.58
CA SER A 35 -7.20 13.53 -3.96
C SER A 35 -6.43 14.79 -4.30
N SER A 36 -5.89 15.53 -3.34
CA SER A 36 -5.11 16.75 -3.56
C SER A 36 -3.72 16.48 -4.18
N LYS A 37 -3.10 17.53 -4.75
CA LYS A 37 -1.72 17.45 -5.25
C LYS A 37 -0.70 17.06 -4.18
N SER A 38 -0.91 17.49 -2.94
CA SER A 38 -0.08 17.06 -1.81
C SER A 38 -0.30 15.59 -1.47
N GLY A 39 -1.56 15.13 -1.50
CA GLY A 39 -1.91 13.72 -1.34
C GLY A 39 -1.27 12.83 -2.40
N PHE A 40 -1.21 13.28 -3.65
CA PHE A 40 -0.49 12.61 -4.74
C PHE A 40 1.00 12.40 -4.41
N TRP A 41 1.73 13.47 -4.07
CA TRP A 41 3.16 13.36 -3.75
C TRP A 41 3.41 12.55 -2.48
N LEU A 42 2.51 12.63 -1.49
CA LEU A 42 2.56 11.78 -0.30
C LEU A 42 2.39 10.30 -0.67
N ALA A 43 1.49 9.98 -1.60
CA ALA A 43 1.28 8.63 -2.10
C ALA A 43 2.51 8.07 -2.83
N VAL A 44 3.22 8.92 -3.58
CA VAL A 44 4.50 8.57 -4.23
C VAL A 44 5.56 8.27 -3.18
N LEU A 45 5.74 9.20 -2.23
CA LEU A 45 6.76 9.09 -1.18
C LEU A 45 6.55 7.84 -0.33
N LEU A 46 5.32 7.58 0.12
CA LEU A 46 5.01 6.41 0.94
C LEU A 46 5.27 5.11 0.18
N ARG A 47 4.84 5.00 -1.08
CA ARG A 47 5.11 3.81 -1.89
C ARG A 47 6.60 3.57 -2.09
N LEU A 48 7.37 4.63 -2.30
CA LEU A 48 8.81 4.53 -2.44
C LEU A 48 9.46 4.06 -1.13
N CYS A 49 9.13 4.70 0.01
CA CYS A 49 9.64 4.32 1.32
C CYS A 49 9.26 2.87 1.68
N PHE A 50 8.01 2.47 1.43
CA PHE A 50 7.53 1.12 1.70
C PHE A 50 8.26 0.10 0.83
N GLY A 51 8.41 0.38 -0.46
CA GLY A 51 9.09 -0.49 -1.40
C GLY A 51 10.56 -0.72 -1.04
N LEU A 52 11.27 0.35 -0.68
CA LEU A 52 12.66 0.28 -0.23
C LEU A 52 12.79 -0.45 1.10
N ALA A 53 11.91 -0.19 2.07
CA ALA A 53 11.92 -0.87 3.36
C ALA A 53 11.76 -2.39 3.19
N LEU A 54 10.80 -2.84 2.37
CA LEU A 54 10.59 -4.25 2.07
C LEU A 54 11.77 -4.86 1.31
N TRP A 55 12.31 -4.16 0.31
CA TRP A 55 13.43 -4.64 -0.50
C TRP A 55 14.68 -4.89 0.34
N PHE A 56 15.05 -3.92 1.19
CA PHE A 56 16.25 -4.03 2.02
C PHE A 56 16.09 -4.94 3.23
N ALA A 57 14.86 -5.12 3.74
CA ALA A 57 14.60 -6.12 4.78
C ALA A 57 14.57 -7.55 4.24
N ALA A 58 14.35 -7.75 2.94
CA ALA A 58 14.14 -9.06 2.33
C ALA A 58 15.18 -10.15 2.66
N PRO A 59 16.50 -9.89 2.70
CA PRO A 59 17.50 -10.93 3.00
C PRO A 59 17.33 -11.56 4.39
N ASP A 60 16.72 -10.83 5.32
CA ASP A 60 16.61 -11.20 6.73
C ASP A 60 15.27 -11.90 7.06
N THR A 61 14.44 -12.24 6.06
CA THR A 61 13.09 -12.79 6.27
C THR A 61 12.93 -14.23 5.82
N ARG A 62 11.84 -14.87 6.27
CA ARG A 62 11.46 -16.22 5.84
C ARG A 62 11.09 -16.32 4.36
N LEU A 63 10.71 -15.19 3.75
CA LEU A 63 10.24 -15.12 2.35
C LEU A 63 10.95 -13.99 1.56
N PRO A 64 12.27 -14.09 1.31
CA PRO A 64 13.04 -13.02 0.67
C PRO A 64 12.51 -12.65 -0.72
N ILE A 65 12.09 -13.65 -1.50
CA ILE A 65 11.58 -13.45 -2.86
C ILE A 65 10.28 -12.65 -2.82
N VAL A 66 9.37 -12.95 -1.89
CA VAL A 66 8.08 -12.26 -1.76
C VAL A 66 8.30 -10.79 -1.42
N LEU A 67 9.17 -10.48 -0.46
CA LEU A 67 9.47 -9.09 -0.08
C LEU A 67 10.16 -8.33 -1.21
N ARG A 68 11.05 -8.96 -1.98
CA ARG A 68 11.66 -8.34 -3.16
C ARG A 68 10.63 -8.01 -4.23
N VAL A 69 9.70 -8.93 -4.52
CA VAL A 69 8.64 -8.70 -5.50
C VAL A 69 7.72 -7.56 -5.05
N LEU A 70 7.24 -7.60 -3.80
CA LEU A 70 6.39 -6.54 -3.26
C LEU A 70 7.12 -5.19 -3.22
N GLY A 71 8.39 -5.20 -2.82
CA GLY A 71 9.27 -4.04 -2.82
C GLY A 71 9.42 -3.44 -4.21
N ALA A 72 9.73 -4.27 -5.22
CA ALA A 72 9.85 -3.85 -6.60
C ALA A 72 8.54 -3.27 -7.15
N VAL A 73 7.41 -3.95 -6.91
CA VAL A 73 6.08 -3.45 -7.34
C VAL A 73 5.80 -2.09 -6.73
N ALA A 74 6.09 -1.89 -5.45
CA ALA A 74 5.88 -0.61 -4.77
C ALA A 74 6.79 0.49 -5.36
N VAL A 75 8.08 0.22 -5.57
CA VAL A 75 9.03 1.18 -6.17
C VAL A 75 8.63 1.54 -7.60
N LEU A 76 8.28 0.55 -8.43
CA LEU A 76 7.83 0.77 -9.81
C LEU A 76 6.51 1.56 -9.86
N SER A 77 5.59 1.28 -8.92
CA SER A 77 4.36 2.05 -8.79
C SER A 77 4.63 3.51 -8.38
N ALA A 78 5.62 3.76 -7.50
CA ALA A 78 6.02 5.10 -7.11
C ALA A 78 6.67 5.85 -8.28
N ALA A 79 7.55 5.20 -9.03
CA ALA A 79 8.24 5.79 -10.18
C ALA A 79 7.30 6.09 -11.36
N SER A 80 6.27 5.26 -11.56
CA SER A 80 5.29 5.46 -12.65
C SER A 80 4.29 6.59 -12.38
N LEU A 81 3.99 6.89 -11.12
CA LEU A 81 3.02 7.94 -10.76
C LEU A 81 3.38 9.33 -11.30
N PRO A 82 4.61 9.85 -11.14
CA PRO A 82 5.04 11.11 -11.75
C PRO A 82 4.99 11.11 -13.29
N LEU A 83 5.28 9.97 -13.93
CA LEU A 83 5.22 9.83 -15.39
C LEU A 83 3.79 9.91 -15.92
N VAL A 84 2.84 9.40 -15.16
CA VAL A 84 1.41 9.38 -15.49
C VAL A 84 0.74 10.71 -15.16
N GLY A 85 1.25 11.44 -14.18
CA GLY A 85 0.78 12.77 -13.79
C GLY A 85 -0.43 12.77 -12.85
N TYR A 86 -0.64 13.92 -12.21
CA TYR A 86 -1.68 14.12 -11.20
C TYR A 86 -3.11 13.91 -11.76
N ASP A 87 -3.43 14.44 -12.94
CA ASP A 87 -4.80 14.39 -13.47
C ASP A 87 -5.29 12.96 -13.71
N ARG A 88 -4.38 12.08 -14.15
CA ARG A 88 -4.68 10.67 -14.37
C ARG A 88 -4.75 9.92 -13.05
N PHE A 89 -3.89 10.25 -12.07
CA PHE A 89 -4.00 9.73 -10.71
C PHE A 89 -5.34 10.08 -10.08
N GLU A 90 -5.77 11.35 -10.14
CA GLU A 90 -7.05 11.80 -9.59
C GLU A 90 -8.22 11.03 -10.23
N ARG A 91 -8.19 10.84 -11.55
CA ARG A 91 -9.20 10.07 -12.27
C ARG A 91 -9.27 8.61 -11.82
N VAL A 92 -8.11 7.96 -11.66
CA VAL A 92 -8.02 6.58 -11.17
C VAL A 92 -8.50 6.49 -9.73
N LEU A 93 -8.12 7.45 -8.88
CA LEU A 93 -8.54 7.50 -7.48
C LEU A 93 -10.06 7.64 -7.38
N ARG A 94 -10.68 8.57 -8.12
CA ARG A 94 -12.14 8.74 -8.18
C ARG A 94 -12.85 7.48 -8.68
N TRP A 95 -12.32 6.83 -9.71
CA TRP A 95 -12.85 5.57 -10.23
C TRP A 95 -12.78 4.46 -9.18
N TRP A 96 -11.69 4.38 -8.43
CA TRP A 96 -11.49 3.37 -7.40
C TRP A 96 -12.39 3.61 -6.20
N THR A 97 -12.50 4.87 -5.74
CA THR A 97 -13.39 5.26 -4.63
C THR A 97 -14.87 5.18 -4.99
N GLY A 98 -15.22 5.21 -6.27
CA GLY A 98 -16.60 5.03 -6.76
C GLY A 98 -17.05 3.58 -6.90
N ARG A 99 -16.23 2.59 -6.52
CA ARG A 99 -16.59 1.17 -6.59
C ARG A 99 -17.54 0.75 -5.47
N SER A 100 -18.24 -0.36 -5.68
CA SER A 100 -19.14 -0.91 -4.67
C SER A 100 -18.37 -1.33 -3.40
N PRO A 101 -19.01 -1.29 -2.22
CA PRO A 101 -18.39 -1.72 -0.96
C PRO A 101 -17.83 -3.15 -1.01
N PHE A 102 -18.45 -4.04 -1.79
CA PHE A 102 -17.98 -5.41 -1.98
C PHE A 102 -16.59 -5.46 -2.64
N VAL A 103 -16.38 -4.70 -3.72
CA VAL A 103 -15.09 -4.62 -4.41
C VAL A 103 -14.02 -4.07 -3.47
N MET A 104 -14.37 -3.08 -2.64
CA MET A 104 -13.44 -2.52 -1.66
C MET A 104 -13.05 -3.53 -0.59
N ARG A 105 -14.00 -4.30 -0.08
CA ARG A 105 -13.72 -5.37 0.88
C ARG A 105 -12.78 -6.42 0.30
N LEU A 106 -12.90 -6.74 -0.99
CA LEU A 106 -12.00 -7.68 -1.65
C LEU A 106 -10.56 -7.15 -1.74
N TRP A 107 -10.39 -5.88 -2.14
CA TRP A 107 -9.07 -5.22 -2.11
C TRP A 107 -8.49 -5.13 -0.70
N SER A 108 -9.35 -4.86 0.27
CA SER A 108 -8.98 -4.75 1.68
C SER A 108 -8.58 -6.11 2.25
N LEU A 109 -9.29 -7.18 1.89
CA LEU A 109 -8.93 -8.55 2.25
C LEU A 109 -7.55 -8.93 1.69
N LEU A 110 -7.27 -8.59 0.43
CA LEU A 110 -5.96 -8.80 -0.18
C LEU A 110 -4.88 -8.03 0.57
N ALA A 111 -5.12 -6.75 0.90
CA ALA A 111 -4.18 -5.95 1.69
C ALA A 111 -3.93 -6.54 3.08
N THR A 112 -4.98 -6.96 3.79
CA THR A 112 -4.87 -7.64 5.09
C THR A 112 -4.05 -8.92 4.98
N ALA A 113 -4.33 -9.76 3.98
CA ALA A 113 -3.60 -11.01 3.77
C ALA A 113 -2.12 -10.76 3.47
N ILE A 114 -1.81 -9.80 2.59
CA ILE A 114 -0.43 -9.41 2.28
C ILE A 114 0.27 -8.88 3.54
N GLY A 115 -0.34 -7.96 4.28
CA GLY A 115 0.22 -7.41 5.51
C GLY A 115 0.50 -8.49 6.55
N GLY A 116 -0.43 -9.44 6.72
CA GLY A 116 -0.29 -10.56 7.65
C GLY A 116 0.83 -11.52 7.26
N VAL A 117 0.94 -11.88 5.98
CA VAL A 117 2.03 -12.72 5.46
C VAL A 117 3.38 -12.05 5.64
N VAL A 118 3.49 -10.75 5.34
CA VAL A 118 4.75 -10.01 5.51
C VAL A 118 5.12 -9.90 6.99
N LEU A 119 4.16 -9.59 7.88
CA LEU A 119 4.39 -9.56 9.33
C LEU A 119 4.93 -10.90 9.84
N TRP A 120 4.27 -12.00 9.49
CA TRP A 120 4.71 -13.35 9.86
C TRP A 120 6.09 -13.70 9.30
N SER A 121 6.42 -13.22 8.09
CA SER A 121 7.73 -13.48 7.48
C SER A 121 8.89 -12.76 8.17
N LEU A 122 8.61 -11.68 8.89
CA LEU A 122 9.57 -10.83 9.60
C LEU A 122 9.85 -11.29 11.05
N THR A 123 9.01 -12.18 11.59
CA THR A 123 9.12 -12.78 12.94
C THR A 123 9.63 -14.20 12.87
#